data_AF-A0A7C0XKF6-F1
#
_entry.id   AF-A0A7C0XKF6-F1
#
_cell.length_a   1.000
_cell.length_b   1.000
_cell.length_c   1.000
_cell.angle_alpha   90.00
_cell.angle_beta   90.00
_cell.angle_gamma   90.00
#
_symmetry.space_group_name_H-M   'P 1'
#
loop_
_entity.id
_entity.type
_entity.pdbx_description
1 polymer ?
#
loop_
_entity_poly.entity_id
_entity_poly.type
_entity_poly.pdbx_seq_one_letter_code
_entity_poly.pdbx_strand_id
1 'polypeptide(L)'
;MTIGICRIELLIPGSSSLKEKRYVLSSLKSQIRSKFNCSIAEVEGNDLWQKTVLAVAVVSNESRHADQIMAKITQFIENDRRIQLLDYSTKIL
;
A
#
# COMPACT_ATOMS: atom_id res chain seq x y z
N MET A 1 4.17 -22.79 0.45
CA MET A 1 3.19 -21.69 0.53
C MET A 1 3.72 -20.71 1.55
N THR A 2 3.85 -19.45 1.16
CA THR A 2 4.46 -18.38 1.94
C THR A 2 3.63 -17.12 1.77
N ILE A 3 3.50 -16.33 2.83
CA ILE A 3 2.69 -15.10 2.82
C ILE A 3 3.62 -13.92 3.09
N GLY A 4 3.70 -13.00 2.13
CA GLY A 4 4.34 -11.70 2.31
C GLY A 4 3.31 -10.69 2.82
N ILE A 5 3.66 -9.95 3.87
CA ILE A 5 2.86 -8.85 4.43
C ILE A 5 3.71 -7.59 4.38
N CYS A 6 3.14 -6.49 3.88
CA CYS A 6 3.77 -5.17 3.89
C CYS A 6 2.83 -4.17 4.56
N ARG A 7 3.32 -3.42 5.56
CA ARG A 7 2.63 -2.29 6.19
C ARG A 7 3.30 -1.01 5.71
N ILE A 8 2.52 -0.07 5.18
CA ILE A 8 3.00 1.10 4.45
C ILE A 8 2.34 2.35 5.03
N GLU A 9 3.13 3.26 5.57
CA GLU A 9 2.67 4.55 6.09
C GLU A 9 2.76 5.63 5.02
N LEU A 10 1.66 6.34 4.79
CA LEU A 10 1.55 7.32 3.72
C LEU A 10 1.10 8.69 4.25
N LEU A 11 1.67 9.74 3.66
CA LEU A 11 1.17 11.10 3.74
C LEU A 11 0.49 11.48 2.41
N ILE A 12 -0.63 12.20 2.48
CA ILE A 12 -1.38 12.71 1.32
C ILE A 12 -1.47 14.23 1.47
N PRO A 13 -0.42 14.98 1.11
CA PRO A 13 -0.30 16.41 1.44
C PRO A 13 -1.46 17.25 0.90
N GLY A 14 -1.91 16.92 -0.32
CA GLY A 14 -2.98 17.64 -1.00
C GLY A 14 -4.40 17.31 -0.52
N SER A 15 -4.56 16.43 0.48
CA SER A 15 -5.89 16.12 1.00
C SER A 15 -6.33 17.13 2.06
N SER A 16 -7.51 17.72 1.84
CA SER A 16 -8.19 18.66 2.73
C SER A 16 -9.47 18.08 3.35
N SER A 17 -9.83 16.83 3.01
CA SER A 17 -11.01 16.15 3.53
C SER A 17 -10.87 14.63 3.49
N LEU A 18 -11.64 13.92 4.32
CA LEU A 18 -11.71 12.45 4.28
C LEU A 18 -12.20 11.92 2.91
N LYS A 19 -13.03 12.68 2.21
CA LYS A 19 -13.53 12.32 0.88
C LYS A 19 -12.40 12.33 -0.16
N GLU A 20 -11.56 13.36 -0.14
CA GLU A 20 -10.40 13.46 -1.02
C GLU A 20 -9.38 12.35 -0.75
N LYS A 21 -9.10 12.07 0.52
CA LYS A 21 -8.27 10.92 0.90
C LYS A 21 -8.80 9.63 0.29
N ARG A 22 -10.09 9.36 0.47
CA ARG A 22 -10.73 8.14 -0.06
C ARG A 22 -10.64 8.04 -1.58
N TYR A 23 -10.73 9.17 -2.29
CA TYR A 23 -10.57 9.22 -3.73
C TYR A 23 -9.15 8.81 -4.16
N VAL A 24 -8.12 9.40 -3.55
CA VAL A 24 -6.70 9.05 -3.81
C VAL A 24 -6.44 7.57 -3.50
N LEU A 25 -6.87 7.11 -2.32
CA LEU A 25 -6.67 5.73 -1.89
C LEU A 25 -7.43 4.70 -2.73
N SER A 26 -8.64 5.02 -3.18
CA SER A 26 -9.41 4.14 -4.07
C SER A 26 -8.67 3.92 -5.39
N SER A 27 -8.20 5.01 -6.00
CA SER A 27 -7.40 4.96 -7.23
C SER A 27 -6.10 4.17 -7.05
N LEU A 28 -5.37 4.41 -5.95
CA LEU A 28 -4.12 3.69 -5.66
C LEU A 28 -4.36 2.18 -5.45
N LYS A 29 -5.31 1.82 -4.58
CA LYS A 29 -5.65 0.42 -4.28
C LYS A 29 -6.12 -0.32 -5.53
N SER A 30 -6.94 0.32 -6.38
CA SER A 30 -7.41 -0.28 -7.62
C SER A 30 -6.26 -0.56 -8.59
N GLN A 31 -5.32 0.37 -8.75
CA GLN A 31 -4.15 0.18 -9.62
C GLN A 31 -3.25 -0.95 -9.11
N ILE A 32 -3.01 -1.01 -7.80
CA ILE A 32 -2.20 -2.06 -7.19
C ILE A 32 -2.86 -3.43 -7.39
N ARG A 33 -4.16 -3.58 -7.09
CA ARG A 33 -4.90 -4.83 -7.30
C ARG A 33 -4.93 -5.26 -8.78
N SER A 34 -4.97 -4.30 -9.70
CA SER A 34 -4.97 -4.59 -11.14
C SER A 34 -3.59 -5.01 -11.67
N LYS A 35 -2.50 -4.50 -11.10
CA LYS A 35 -1.12 -4.78 -11.56
C LYS A 35 -0.49 -5.98 -10.87
N PHE A 36 -0.88 -6.26 -9.64
CA PHE A 36 -0.26 -7.26 -8.78
C PHE A 36 -1.31 -8.18 -8.19
N ASN A 37 -1.01 -9.48 -8.16
CA ASN A 37 -1.85 -10.46 -7.48
C ASN A 37 -1.67 -10.34 -5.95
N CYS A 38 -2.34 -9.36 -5.35
CA CYS A 38 -2.23 -9.05 -3.94
C CYS A 38 -3.56 -8.55 -3.36
N SER A 39 -3.71 -8.69 -2.05
CA SER A 39 -4.75 -8.01 -1.28
C SER A 39 -4.18 -6.70 -0.73
N ILE A 40 -4.99 -5.64 -0.71
CA ILE A 40 -4.61 -4.34 -0.15
C ILE A 40 -5.80 -3.69 0.57
N ALA A 41 -5.56 -3.14 1.75
CA ALA A 41 -6.55 -2.45 2.55
C ALA A 41 -5.94 -1.26 3.32
N GLU A 42 -6.77 -0.28 3.66
CA GLU A 42 -6.43 0.72 4.67
C GLU A 42 -6.68 0.08 6.04
N VAL A 43 -5.69 0.13 6.93
CA VAL A 43 -5.73 -0.52 8.24
C VAL A 43 -5.68 0.46 9.41
N GLU A 44 -5.12 1.65 9.21
CA GLU A 44 -5.05 2.70 10.24
C GLU A 44 -5.18 4.11 9.62
N GLY A 45 -5.45 5.12 10.45
CA GLY A 45 -5.57 6.52 10.03
C GLY A 45 -6.89 6.85 9.32
N ASN A 46 -7.95 6.07 9.52
CA ASN A 46 -9.25 6.24 8.85
C ASN A 46 -9.89 7.62 9.10
N ASP A 47 -9.63 8.22 10.25
CA ASP A 47 -10.08 9.52 10.76
C ASP A 47 -9.14 10.68 10.41
N LEU A 48 -7.93 10.39 9.92
CA LEU A 48 -6.98 11.38 9.45
C LEU A 48 -7.13 11.58 7.94
N TRP A 49 -7.17 12.82 7.46
CA TRP A 49 -7.29 13.11 6.03
C TRP A 49 -5.95 13.07 5.28
N GLN A 50 -4.84 13.32 5.96
CA GLN A 50 -3.52 13.48 5.35
C GLN A 50 -2.60 12.31 5.69
N LYS A 51 -2.96 11.44 6.62
CA LYS A 51 -2.17 10.27 7.01
C LYS A 51 -3.02 9.02 6.95
N THR A 52 -2.40 7.91 6.57
CA THR A 52 -3.08 6.62 6.47
C THR A 52 -2.03 5.50 6.43
N VAL A 53 -2.44 4.31 6.83
CA VAL A 53 -1.62 3.12 6.74
C VAL A 53 -2.32 2.09 5.87
N LEU A 54 -1.60 1.61 4.85
CA LEU A 54 -2.05 0.52 4.00
C LEU A 54 -1.36 -0.77 4.42
N ALA A 55 -2.11 -1.87 4.42
CA ALA A 55 -1.56 -3.22 4.50
C ALA A 55 -1.73 -3.92 3.16
N VAL A 56 -0.68 -4.61 2.73
CA VAL A 56 -0.65 -5.44 1.52
C VAL A 56 -0.31 -6.86 1.91
N ALA A 57 -1.02 -7.84 1.35
CA ALA A 57 -0.72 -9.27 1.51
C ALA A 57 -0.56 -9.95 0.16
N VAL A 58 0.47 -10.78 0.03
CA VAL A 58 0.81 -11.56 -1.17
C VAL A 58 0.98 -13.01 -0.77
N VAL A 59 0.34 -13.93 -1.48
CA VAL A 59 0.54 -15.38 -1.29
C VAL A 59 1.36 -15.91 -2.45
N SER A 60 2.41 -16.68 -2.15
CA SER A 60 3.29 -17.27 -3.15
C SER A 60 3.76 -18.67 -2.77
N ASN A 61 4.33 -19.39 -3.74
CA ASN A 61 5.02 -20.65 -3.52
C ASN A 61 6.48 -20.45 -3.07
N GLU A 62 7.08 -19.27 -3.32
CA GLU A 62 8.47 -18.96 -2.98
C GLU A 62 8.56 -17.62 -2.23
N SER A 63 9.31 -17.58 -1.13
CA SER A 63 9.54 -16.35 -0.34
C SER A 63 10.13 -15.22 -1.18
N ARG A 64 11.14 -15.55 -1.99
CA ARG A 64 11.80 -14.58 -2.90
C ARG A 64 10.81 -13.95 -3.87
N HIS A 65 9.83 -14.71 -4.37
CA HIS A 65 8.82 -14.16 -5.27
C HIS A 65 7.87 -13.20 -4.53
N ALA A 66 7.46 -13.54 -3.30
CA ALA A 66 6.66 -12.66 -2.46
C ALA A 66 7.39 -11.34 -2.17
N ASP A 67 8.67 -11.40 -1.80
CA ASP A 67 9.51 -10.21 -1.56
C ASP A 67 9.64 -9.33 -2.80
N GLN A 68 9.88 -9.95 -3.97
CA GLN A 68 9.97 -9.21 -5.23
C GLN A 68 8.67 -8.48 -5.56
N ILE A 69 7.50 -9.09 -5.31
CA ILE A 69 6.21 -8.44 -5.52
C ILE A 69 6.05 -7.27 -4.52
N MET A 70 6.34 -7.48 -3.23
CA MET A 70 6.24 -6.43 -2.22
C MET A 70 7.16 -5.24 -2.52
N ALA A 71 8.39 -5.49 -2.98
CA ALA A 71 9.32 -4.45 -3.40
C ALA A 71 8.77 -3.64 -4.59
N LYS A 72 8.22 -4.32 -5.61
CA LYS A 72 7.60 -3.66 -6.76
C LYS A 72 6.37 -2.82 -6.38
N ILE A 73 5.57 -3.29 -5.42
CA ILE A 73 4.41 -2.53 -4.92
C ILE A 73 4.89 -1.28 -4.19
N THR A 74 5.91 -1.39 -3.34
CA THR A 74 6.49 -0.25 -2.60
C THR A 74 7.04 0.79 -3.58
N GLN A 75 7.83 0.35 -4.58
CA GLN A 75 8.33 1.23 -5.63
C GLN A 75 7.19 1.87 -6.45
N PHE A 76 6.11 1.14 -6.71
CA PHE A 76 4.95 1.68 -7.42
C PHE A 76 4.28 2.82 -6.61
N ILE A 77 4.19 2.66 -5.30
CA ILE A 77 3.65 3.67 -4.38
C ILE A 77 4.55 4.91 -4.30
N GLU A 78 5.87 4.72 -4.20
CA GLU A 78 6.84 5.83 -4.18
C GLU A 78 6.78 6.72 -5.43
N ASN A 79 6.38 6.15 -6.58
CA ASN A 79 6.26 6.88 -7.83
C ASN A 79 4.94 7.68 -7.97
N ASP A 80 3.97 7.51 -7.07
CA ASP A 80 2.71 8.26 -7.13
C ASP A 80 2.88 9.65 -6.51
N ARG A 81 2.87 10.68 -7.35
CA ARG A 81 3.09 12.08 -6.94
C ARG A 81 2.03 12.66 -6.00
N ARG A 82 0.89 11.99 -5.83
CA ARG A 82 -0.19 12.46 -4.95
C ARG A 82 0.07 12.12 -3.48
N ILE A 83 0.99 11.21 -3.22
CA ILE A 83 1.29 10.67 -1.89
C ILE A 83 2.78 10.75 -1.61
N GLN A 84 3.15 10.64 -0.34
CA GLN A 84 4.53 10.49 0.09
C GLN A 84 4.62 9.24 0.97
N LEU A 85 5.58 8.38 0.68
CA LEU A 85 5.92 7.25 1.53
C LEU A 85 6.66 7.78 2.77
N LEU A 86 6.12 7.52 3.96
CA LEU A 86 6.74 7.91 5.23
C LEU A 86 7.61 6.79 5.78
N ASP A 87 7.06 5.58 5.81
CA ASP A 87 7.73 4.38 6.32
C ASP A 87 7.08 3.12 5.71
N TYR A 88 7.79 2.01 5.73
CA TYR A 88 7.22 0.70 5.45
C TYR A 88 7.98 -0.43 6.14
N SER A 89 7.27 -1.51 6.43
CA SER A 89 7.86 -2.75 6.96
C SER A 89 7.32 -3.96 6.21
N THR A 90 8.20 -4.93 5.96
CA THR A 90 7.84 -6.20 5.32
C THR A 90 8.07 -7.37 6.28
N LYS A 91 7.22 -8.39 6.15
CA LYS A 91 7.33 -9.63 6.91
C LYS A 91 6.92 -10.79 6.02
N ILE A 92 7.69 -11.87 6.07
CA ILE A 92 7.34 -13.15 5.45
C ILE A 92 6.87 -14.11 6.54
N LEU A 93 5.78 -14.82 6.27
CA LEU A 93 5.21 -15.91 7.08
C LEU A 93 5.30 -17.24 6.34
#